data_AF-A0A974WUW7-F1
#
_entry.id   AF-A0A974WUW7-F1
#
_cell.length_a   1.000
_cell.length_b   1.000
_cell.length_c   1.000
_cell.angle_alpha   90.00
_cell.angle_beta   90.00
_cell.angle_gamma   90.00
#
_symmetry.space_group_name_H-M   'P 1'
#
loop_
_entity.id
_entity.type
_entity.pdbx_description
1 polymer ?
#
loop_
_entity_poly.entity_id
_entity_poly.type
_entity_poly.pdbx_seq_one_letter_code
_entity_poly.pdbx_strand_id
1 'polypeptide(L)'
;MEFTFNDCVRYSYTFFNPNHAAALLAILLGPVWMFRLHTVNAVMKSIWFSGEMLLYVLLFYTYSRAGLSAAIMSGIVIFIGSQLLFREKLTKACFRYNLAGLTVGLAAFFYSGINRRLFGGFIGSDNSIDNRFAVWLGGLNMVFDMPGGVGTGFSGRVYSLFYLSPASRLNYRTLVSSFLTFLTEQGVVISMLLLLPALAAAAGGVLLLLNSEVRPFDKKVILTCLGVIVSGTVSGIFSTCFDISLSLDGINNLSQYLLLFCWLSAFAIIILLEAVYCKLLRPSGIFLPVAAALLMLLLTGYFVKCLLPHKSCQLNVAQPGLIELNRSKNSEKTVVVTDLSNWDFKRFIHSVISTFDDFNLVFILSEKVALEKLLTAENYERIILCGQKCRFLRYFAPLSKEIILIAPVTAPGADICKVSSVIKVYLDKSDSLGINYYWKNCPAADLEAGFFR
;
A
#
# COMPACT_ATOMS: atom_id res chain seq x y z
N MET A 1 11.62 12.87 -12.26
CA MET A 1 10.93 13.78 -11.32
C MET A 1 11.85 13.97 -10.12
N GLU A 2 12.19 15.21 -9.80
CA GLU A 2 12.99 15.53 -8.62
C GLU A 2 12.07 15.65 -7.40
N PHE A 3 12.41 14.97 -6.31
CA PHE A 3 11.67 15.10 -5.06
C PHE A 3 12.30 16.22 -4.26
N THR A 4 11.68 17.39 -4.24
CA THR A 4 12.16 18.51 -3.44
C THR A 4 11.45 18.59 -2.09
N PHE A 5 12.08 19.24 -1.13
CA PHE A 5 11.47 19.61 0.14
C PHE A 5 12.19 20.82 0.72
N ASN A 6 11.47 21.91 1.00
CA ASN A 6 12.04 23.17 1.48
C ASN A 6 13.31 23.54 0.69
N ASP A 7 13.18 23.54 -0.64
CA ASP A 7 14.24 23.87 -1.60
C ASP A 7 15.45 22.91 -1.64
N CYS A 8 15.41 21.81 -0.88
CA CYS A 8 16.44 20.77 -0.89
C CYS A 8 16.02 19.58 -1.76
N VAL A 9 16.93 19.10 -2.61
CA VAL A 9 16.73 17.89 -3.43
C VAL A 9 16.89 16.64 -2.56
N ARG A 10 15.90 15.74 -2.60
CA ARG A 10 15.96 14.43 -1.96
C ARG A 10 16.50 13.41 -2.94
N TYR A 11 17.60 12.76 -2.58
CA TYR A 11 18.24 11.81 -3.46
C TYR A 11 17.54 10.46 -3.41
N SER A 12 17.13 9.98 -4.59
CA SER A 12 16.57 8.65 -4.78
C SER A 12 17.60 7.63 -5.29
N TYR A 13 18.83 8.05 -5.65
CA TYR A 13 19.91 7.19 -6.14
C TYR A 13 19.43 6.14 -7.16
N THR A 14 18.71 6.60 -8.19
CA THR A 14 18.08 5.76 -9.23
C THR A 14 16.96 4.82 -8.78
N PHE A 15 16.62 4.76 -7.48
CA PHE A 15 15.49 3.99 -6.95
C PHE A 15 14.12 4.67 -7.12
N PHE A 16 14.02 5.73 -7.95
CA PHE A 16 12.81 6.51 -8.28
C PHE A 16 12.03 7.15 -7.12
N ASN A 17 12.29 6.73 -5.89
CA ASN A 17 11.67 7.27 -4.68
C ASN A 17 12.73 7.31 -3.57
N PRO A 18 12.97 8.46 -2.94
CA PRO A 18 13.93 8.57 -1.83
C PRO A 18 13.59 7.66 -0.64
N ASN A 19 12.31 7.31 -0.43
CA ASN A 19 11.94 6.39 0.64
C ASN A 19 12.34 4.94 0.33
N HIS A 20 12.34 4.52 -0.95
CA HIS A 20 12.80 3.19 -1.36
C HIS A 20 14.32 3.09 -1.17
N ALA A 21 15.06 4.09 -1.62
CA ALA A 21 16.49 4.18 -1.37
C ALA A 21 16.81 4.11 0.13
N ALA A 22 16.10 4.89 0.94
CA ALA A 22 16.31 4.93 2.38
C ALA A 22 16.04 3.60 3.07
N ALA A 23 14.97 2.90 2.70
CA ALA A 23 14.65 1.59 3.24
C ALA A 23 15.75 0.57 2.91
N LEU A 24 16.32 0.63 1.70
CA LEU A 24 17.35 -0.31 1.28
C LEU A 24 18.66 -0.05 2.03
N LEU A 25 19.06 1.22 2.13
CA LEU A 25 20.21 1.64 2.91
C LEU A 25 20.06 1.22 4.39
N ALA A 26 18.87 1.38 4.97
CA ALA A 26 18.57 0.94 6.33
C ALA A 26 18.64 -0.58 6.50
N ILE A 27 18.27 -1.36 5.49
CA ILE A 27 18.42 -2.83 5.49
C ILE A 27 19.89 -3.23 5.41
N LEU A 28 20.68 -2.56 4.56
CA LEU A 28 22.10 -2.87 4.34
C LEU A 28 22.98 -2.52 5.55
N LEU A 29 22.60 -1.53 6.35
CA LEU A 29 23.34 -1.14 7.56
C LEU A 29 23.45 -2.30 8.57
N GLY A 30 22.41 -3.12 8.72
CA GLY A 30 22.40 -4.26 9.67
C GLY A 30 23.56 -5.25 9.43
N PRO A 31 23.66 -5.85 8.23
CA PRO A 31 24.80 -6.69 7.85
C PRO A 31 26.15 -5.98 8.00
N VAL A 32 26.27 -4.71 7.59
CA VAL A 32 27.53 -3.95 7.70
C VAL A 32 27.98 -3.82 9.15
N TRP A 33 27.06 -3.51 10.08
CA TRP A 33 27.37 -3.52 11.51
C TRP A 33 27.84 -4.88 11.97
N MET A 34 27.14 -5.96 11.59
CA MET A 34 27.51 -7.31 11.99
C MET A 34 28.87 -7.75 11.45
N PHE A 35 29.20 -7.43 10.20
CA PHE A 35 30.53 -7.68 9.65
C PHE A 35 31.61 -6.86 10.35
N ARG A 36 31.38 -5.56 10.57
CA ARG A 36 32.32 -4.68 11.28
C ARG A 36 32.60 -5.17 12.70
N LEU A 37 31.58 -5.59 13.43
CA LEU A 37 31.66 -6.08 14.81
C LEU A 37 32.55 -7.32 14.92
N HIS A 38 32.49 -8.22 13.94
CA HIS A 38 33.14 -9.53 14.00
C HIS A 38 34.41 -9.63 13.14
N THR A 39 34.75 -8.59 12.39
CA THR A 39 35.99 -8.53 11.64
C THR A 39 37.16 -8.21 12.58
N VAL A 40 38.13 -9.14 12.64
CA VAL A 40 39.35 -9.00 13.45
C VAL A 40 40.41 -8.16 12.72
N ASN A 41 40.53 -8.34 11.41
CA ASN A 41 41.52 -7.63 10.59
C ASN A 41 41.22 -6.11 10.56
N ALA A 42 42.20 -5.30 10.99
CA ALA A 42 42.03 -3.85 11.10
C ALA A 42 41.74 -3.18 9.75
N VAL A 43 42.37 -3.62 8.65
CA VAL A 43 42.14 -3.09 7.30
C VAL A 43 40.71 -3.37 6.87
N MET A 44 40.26 -4.62 7.00
CA MET A 44 38.88 -4.99 6.68
C MET A 44 37.86 -4.26 7.56
N LYS A 45 38.18 -4.05 8.85
CA LYS A 45 37.33 -3.30 9.77
C LYS A 45 37.20 -1.84 9.36
N SER A 46 38.28 -1.23 8.88
CA SER A 46 38.26 0.12 8.30
C SER A 46 37.43 0.18 7.02
N ILE A 47 37.51 -0.83 6.15
CA ILE A 47 36.67 -0.92 4.94
C ILE A 47 35.18 -0.96 5.33
N TRP A 48 34.80 -1.81 6.29
CA TRP A 48 33.42 -1.87 6.77
C TRP A 48 32.95 -0.57 7.41
N PHE A 49 33.83 0.10 8.17
CA PHE A 49 33.53 1.41 8.74
C PHE A 49 33.33 2.48 7.67
N SER A 50 34.18 2.54 6.65
CA SER A 50 34.02 3.45 5.53
C SER A 50 32.71 3.18 4.76
N GLY A 51 32.37 1.91 4.55
CA GLY A 51 31.09 1.52 3.98
C GLY A 51 29.89 1.96 4.82
N GLU A 52 29.97 1.80 6.14
CA GLU A 52 28.96 2.29 7.09
C GLU A 52 28.79 3.81 7.01
N MET A 53 29.88 4.58 6.99
CA MET A 53 29.84 6.03 6.89
C MET A 53 29.22 6.49 5.56
N LEU A 54 29.58 5.82 4.46
CA LEU A 54 28.97 6.07 3.15
C LEU A 54 27.46 5.80 3.19
N LEU A 55 27.03 4.67 3.75
CA LEU A 55 25.61 4.34 3.87
C LEU A 55 24.83 5.36 4.70
N TYR A 56 25.40 5.87 5.81
CA TYR A 56 24.76 6.94 6.58
C TYR A 56 24.64 8.24 5.78
N VAL A 57 25.72 8.67 5.12
CA VAL A 57 25.68 9.86 4.27
C VAL A 57 24.58 9.72 3.22
N LEU A 58 24.55 8.60 2.49
CA LEU A 58 23.51 8.32 1.51
C LEU A 58 22.11 8.33 2.15
N LEU A 59 21.95 7.71 3.32
CA LEU A 59 20.68 7.66 4.03
C LEU A 59 20.18 9.05 4.41
N PHE A 60 21.05 9.92 4.92
CA PHE A 60 20.68 11.29 5.29
C PHE A 60 20.25 12.12 4.08
N TYR A 61 20.93 11.99 2.95
CA TYR A 61 20.57 12.67 1.69
C TYR A 61 19.24 12.20 1.08
N THR A 62 18.65 11.09 1.55
CA THR A 62 17.26 10.71 1.19
C THR A 62 16.20 11.57 1.89
N TYR A 63 16.56 12.23 2.99
CA TYR A 63 15.64 12.95 3.89
C TYR A 63 14.45 12.10 4.36
N SER A 64 14.62 10.77 4.46
CA SER A 64 13.55 9.84 4.84
C SER A 64 13.56 9.58 6.36
N ARG A 65 12.54 10.08 7.06
CA ARG A 65 12.35 9.80 8.50
C ARG A 65 12.11 8.31 8.77
N ALA A 66 11.40 7.65 7.87
CA ALA A 66 11.10 6.23 7.95
C ALA A 66 12.38 5.38 7.87
N GLY A 67 13.26 5.67 6.90
CA GLY A 67 14.51 4.95 6.74
C GLY A 67 15.47 5.16 7.92
N LEU A 68 15.54 6.39 8.45
CA LEU A 68 16.31 6.66 9.66
C LEU A 68 15.77 5.90 10.88
N SER A 69 14.44 5.91 11.08
CA SER A 69 13.80 5.17 12.17
C SER A 69 14.04 3.66 12.04
N ALA A 70 13.97 3.13 10.82
CA ALA A 70 14.27 1.73 10.52
C ALA A 70 15.72 1.35 10.87
N ALA A 71 16.68 2.20 10.47
CA ALA A 71 18.08 2.00 10.81
C ALA A 71 18.29 2.02 12.35
N ILE A 72 17.71 3.00 13.06
CA ILE A 72 17.81 3.09 14.52
C ILE A 72 17.26 1.83 15.19
N MET A 73 16.07 1.38 14.80
CA MET A 73 15.44 0.18 15.40
C MET A 73 16.24 -1.09 15.11
N SER A 74 16.75 -1.25 13.89
CA SER A 74 17.65 -2.34 13.54
C SER A 74 18.94 -2.33 14.39
N GLY A 75 19.51 -1.13 14.58
CA GLY A 75 20.69 -0.93 15.41
C GLY A 75 20.45 -1.29 16.88
N ILE A 76 19.28 -0.94 17.44
CA ILE A 76 18.87 -1.34 18.79
C ILE A 76 18.80 -2.85 18.92
N VAL A 77 18.17 -3.54 17.96
CA VAL A 77 18.05 -5.01 17.98
C VAL A 77 19.42 -5.68 17.90
N ILE A 78 20.26 -5.27 16.96
CA ILE A 78 21.62 -5.80 16.81
C ILE A 78 22.46 -5.51 18.06
N PHE A 79 22.33 -4.32 18.64
CA PHE A 79 23.05 -3.96 19.86
C PHE A 79 22.62 -4.83 21.03
N ILE A 80 21.33 -4.86 21.37
CA ILE A 80 20.80 -5.63 22.50
C ILE A 80 21.12 -7.12 22.32
N GLY A 81 20.85 -7.67 21.13
CA GLY A 81 21.16 -9.07 20.83
C GLY A 81 22.65 -9.38 20.97
N SER A 82 23.53 -8.49 20.51
CA SER A 82 24.98 -8.69 20.66
C SER A 82 25.43 -8.68 22.13
N GLN A 83 24.86 -7.79 22.96
CA GLN A 83 25.15 -7.74 24.39
C GLN A 83 24.73 -9.02 25.12
N LEU A 84 23.51 -9.49 24.84
CA LEU A 84 22.95 -10.67 25.48
C LEU A 84 23.72 -11.94 25.11
N LEU A 85 24.15 -12.06 23.85
CA LEU A 85 24.68 -13.30 23.31
C LEU A 85 26.19 -13.44 23.45
N PHE A 86 26.93 -12.34 23.30
CA PHE A 86 28.38 -12.44 23.12
C PHE A 86 29.19 -12.04 24.35
N ARG A 87 28.63 -11.41 25.40
CA ARG A 87 29.22 -11.06 26.73
C ARG A 87 30.68 -10.54 26.77
N GLU A 88 31.37 -10.39 25.63
CA GLU A 88 32.80 -10.14 25.54
C GLU A 88 33.12 -8.68 25.83
N LYS A 89 34.33 -8.41 26.34
CA LYS A 89 34.94 -7.06 26.39
C LYS A 89 34.87 -6.32 25.03
N LEU A 90 34.75 -7.05 23.93
CA LEU A 90 34.49 -6.56 22.57
C LEU A 90 33.24 -5.68 22.48
N THR A 91 32.18 -5.96 23.26
CA THR A 91 30.92 -5.20 23.25
C THR A 91 31.07 -3.75 23.73
N LYS A 92 31.95 -3.46 24.69
CA LYS A 92 32.22 -2.09 25.16
C LYS A 92 33.00 -1.27 24.13
N ALA A 93 33.98 -1.89 23.47
CA ALA A 93 34.72 -1.25 22.37
C ALA A 93 33.80 -1.02 21.17
N CYS A 94 32.99 -2.01 20.80
CA CYS A 94 32.01 -1.92 19.74
C CYS A 94 30.93 -0.87 20.00
N PHE A 95 30.47 -0.72 21.24
CA PHE A 95 29.59 0.39 21.63
C PHE A 95 30.25 1.73 21.34
N ARG A 96 31.50 1.94 21.74
CA ARG A 96 32.23 3.19 21.45
C ARG A 96 32.38 3.45 19.95
N TYR A 97 32.60 2.41 19.15
CA TYR A 97 32.83 2.53 17.71
C TYR A 97 31.55 2.70 16.87
N ASN A 98 30.45 2.05 17.25
CA ASN A 98 29.13 2.28 16.65
C ASN A 98 28.53 3.59 17.15
N LEU A 99 28.73 3.96 18.41
CA LEU A 99 28.36 5.27 18.93
C LEU A 99 29.16 6.36 18.23
N ALA A 100 30.46 6.17 17.98
CA ALA A 100 31.27 7.11 17.20
C ALA A 100 30.75 7.24 15.76
N GLY A 101 30.44 6.13 15.08
CA GLY A 101 29.84 6.15 13.74
C GLY A 101 28.49 6.86 13.71
N LEU A 102 27.61 6.56 14.66
CA LEU A 102 26.33 7.23 14.85
C LEU A 102 26.52 8.71 15.19
N THR A 103 27.49 9.07 16.02
CA THR A 103 27.78 10.45 16.42
C THR A 103 28.31 11.25 15.24
N VAL A 104 29.21 10.68 14.43
CA VAL A 104 29.68 11.30 13.19
C VAL A 104 28.54 11.45 12.19
N GLY A 105 27.68 10.43 12.06
CA GLY A 105 26.47 10.50 11.26
C GLY A 105 25.52 11.60 11.73
N LEU A 106 25.25 11.68 13.03
CA LEU A 106 24.42 12.70 13.66
C LEU A 106 25.06 14.10 13.53
N ALA A 107 26.38 14.23 13.65
CA ALA A 107 27.09 15.49 13.47
C ALA A 107 26.99 15.97 12.01
N ALA A 108 27.24 15.10 11.04
CA ALA A 108 27.05 15.39 9.61
C ALA A 108 25.58 15.76 9.30
N PHE A 109 24.65 15.09 9.98
CA PHE A 109 23.21 15.37 9.91
C PHE A 109 22.81 16.74 10.48
N PHE A 110 23.35 17.14 11.64
CA PHE A 110 23.10 18.46 12.21
C PHE A 110 23.77 19.56 11.40
N TYR A 111 24.97 19.31 10.88
CA TYR A 111 25.71 20.26 10.04
C TYR A 111 25.02 20.54 8.69
N SER A 112 24.32 19.54 8.12
CA SER A 112 23.63 19.66 6.83
C SER A 112 22.27 20.37 6.88
N GLY A 113 21.80 20.80 8.07
CA GLY A 113 20.51 21.50 8.22
C GLY A 113 19.27 20.60 8.11
N ILE A 114 19.47 19.28 8.00
CA ILE A 114 18.42 18.25 7.87
C ILE A 114 17.59 18.15 9.17
N ASN A 115 18.18 18.51 10.30
CA ASN A 115 17.51 18.59 11.60
C ASN A 115 16.22 19.42 11.58
N ARG A 116 16.15 20.50 10.79
CA ARG A 116 14.93 21.31 10.63
C ARG A 116 13.77 20.49 10.06
N ARG A 117 14.03 19.52 9.18
CA ARG A 117 13.01 18.61 8.66
C ARG A 117 12.61 17.54 9.66
N LEU A 118 13.56 16.90 10.33
CA LEU A 118 13.25 15.76 11.20
C LEU A 118 12.65 16.18 12.53
N PHE A 119 13.08 17.32 13.07
CA PHE A 119 12.65 17.84 14.37
C PHE A 119 11.70 19.04 14.28
N GLY A 120 11.59 19.71 13.13
CA GLY A 120 10.63 20.82 12.96
C GLY A 120 9.18 20.41 13.18
N GLY A 121 8.84 19.16 12.85
CA GLY A 121 7.51 18.58 13.12
C GLY A 121 7.29 18.05 14.54
N PHE A 122 8.34 17.98 15.37
CA PHE A 122 8.20 17.70 16.80
C PHE A 122 7.96 18.98 17.62
N ILE A 123 8.27 20.15 17.05
CA ILE A 123 8.16 21.47 17.69
C ILE A 123 6.92 22.24 17.18
N GLY A 124 6.25 21.78 16.11
CA GLY A 124 4.97 22.30 15.63
C GLY A 124 4.14 21.20 14.93
N SER A 125 2.82 21.41 14.77
CA SER A 125 1.92 20.45 14.11
C SER A 125 2.38 20.18 12.68
N ASP A 126 2.92 18.98 12.44
CA ASP A 126 3.40 18.59 11.12
C ASP A 126 2.23 18.03 10.31
N ASN A 127 1.70 18.83 9.40
CA ASN A 127 0.67 18.42 8.44
C ASN A 127 1.01 17.10 7.74
N SER A 128 2.29 16.72 7.59
CA SER A 128 2.67 15.44 6.97
C SER A 128 2.46 14.23 7.88
N ILE A 129 2.55 14.39 9.21
CA ILE A 129 2.28 13.34 10.19
C ILE A 129 0.76 13.18 10.34
N ASP A 130 0.04 14.28 10.52
CA ASP A 130 -1.42 14.26 10.68
C ASP A 130 -2.10 13.67 9.44
N ASN A 131 -1.63 14.05 8.24
CA ASN A 131 -2.11 13.45 7.00
C ASN A 131 -1.82 11.95 6.91
N ARG A 132 -0.68 11.46 7.44
CA ARG A 132 -0.37 10.02 7.44
C ARG A 132 -1.28 9.26 8.39
N PHE A 133 -1.56 9.78 9.58
CA PHE A 133 -2.51 9.17 10.50
C PHE A 133 -3.93 9.15 9.93
N ALA A 134 -4.36 10.22 9.27
CA ALA A 134 -5.64 10.25 8.55
C ALA A 134 -5.69 9.17 7.45
N VAL A 135 -4.62 9.01 6.67
CA VAL A 135 -4.54 7.95 5.65
C VAL A 135 -4.51 6.56 6.27
N TRP A 136 -3.83 6.38 7.41
CA TRP A 136 -3.86 5.12 8.16
C TRP A 136 -5.27 4.77 8.63
N LEU A 137 -5.95 5.72 9.26
CA LEU A 137 -7.31 5.53 9.77
C LEU A 137 -8.28 5.22 8.63
N GLY A 138 -8.27 5.99 7.55
CA GLY A 138 -9.14 5.71 6.41
C GLY A 138 -8.77 4.40 5.70
N GLY A 139 -7.50 4.00 5.66
CA GLY A 139 -7.11 2.68 5.19
C GLY A 139 -7.61 1.55 6.09
N LEU A 140 -7.65 1.72 7.41
CA LEU A 140 -8.26 0.74 8.31
C LEU A 140 -9.78 0.67 8.13
N ASN A 141 -10.45 1.80 7.91
CA ASN A 141 -11.87 1.83 7.57
C ASN A 141 -12.13 1.10 6.24
N MET A 142 -11.25 1.23 5.24
CA MET A 142 -11.33 0.44 4.00
C MET A 142 -11.27 -1.07 4.27
N VAL A 143 -10.41 -1.51 5.19
CA VAL A 143 -10.33 -2.94 5.56
C VAL A 143 -11.60 -3.41 6.25
N PHE A 144 -12.20 -2.55 7.08
CA PHE A 144 -13.47 -2.84 7.74
C PHE A 144 -14.62 -2.97 6.74
N ASP A 145 -14.76 -2.01 5.82
CA ASP A 145 -15.83 -1.99 4.82
C ASP A 145 -15.62 -3.07 3.73
N MET A 146 -14.37 -3.38 3.39
CA MET A 146 -13.99 -4.31 2.33
C MET A 146 -12.93 -5.32 2.81
N PRO A 147 -13.30 -6.27 3.68
CA PRO A 147 -12.34 -7.23 4.27
C PRO A 147 -11.71 -8.17 3.23
N GLY A 148 -12.37 -8.35 2.07
CA GLY A 148 -11.86 -9.11 0.93
C GLY A 148 -10.83 -8.35 0.06
N GLY A 149 -10.59 -7.07 0.36
CA GLY A 149 -9.68 -6.21 -0.39
C GLY A 149 -10.35 -5.51 -1.58
N VAL A 150 -9.68 -4.45 -2.05
CA VAL A 150 -10.17 -3.60 -3.16
C VAL A 150 -9.52 -3.91 -4.51
N GLY A 151 -8.62 -4.90 -4.54
CA GLY A 151 -7.82 -5.26 -5.70
C GLY A 151 -6.50 -4.50 -5.81
N THR A 152 -5.49 -5.17 -6.39
CA THR A 152 -4.13 -4.65 -6.56
C THR A 152 -4.08 -3.32 -7.33
N GLY A 153 -3.40 -2.33 -6.78
CA GLY A 153 -3.22 -1.00 -7.37
C GLY A 153 -4.42 -0.05 -7.24
N PHE A 154 -5.50 -0.45 -6.54
CA PHE A 154 -6.70 0.38 -6.40
C PHE A 154 -6.81 1.09 -5.04
N SER A 155 -5.96 0.76 -4.06
CA SER A 155 -6.07 1.31 -2.69
C SER A 155 -6.09 2.83 -2.63
N GLY A 156 -5.13 3.49 -3.27
CA GLY A 156 -5.05 4.96 -3.25
C GLY A 156 -6.24 5.63 -3.93
N ARG A 157 -6.75 5.04 -5.02
CA ARG A 157 -7.92 5.54 -5.74
C ARG A 157 -9.18 5.44 -4.89
N VAL A 158 -9.43 4.26 -4.31
CA VAL A 158 -10.60 4.04 -3.45
C VAL A 158 -10.53 4.94 -2.21
N TYR A 159 -9.36 5.04 -1.58
CA TYR A 159 -9.15 5.97 -0.47
C TYR A 159 -9.49 7.42 -0.85
N SER A 160 -8.97 7.89 -1.99
CA SER A 160 -9.17 9.29 -2.43
C SER A 160 -10.62 9.63 -2.74
N LEU A 161 -11.40 8.64 -3.19
CA LEU A 161 -12.80 8.81 -3.57
C LEU A 161 -13.74 8.73 -2.35
N PHE A 162 -13.55 7.73 -1.49
CA PHE A 162 -14.53 7.38 -0.47
C PHE A 162 -14.13 7.86 0.94
N TYR A 163 -12.85 7.84 1.27
CA TYR A 163 -12.37 8.04 2.65
C TYR A 163 -11.71 9.40 2.88
N LEU A 164 -11.25 10.04 1.81
CA LEU A 164 -10.71 11.38 1.86
C LEU A 164 -11.84 12.41 1.82
N SER A 165 -11.75 13.42 2.69
CA SER A 165 -12.72 14.53 2.75
C SER A 165 -13.08 15.08 1.35
N PRO A 166 -14.37 15.32 1.05
CA PRO A 166 -14.82 15.86 -0.24
C PRO A 166 -14.25 17.26 -0.53
N ALA A 167 -13.86 18.01 0.49
CA ALA A 167 -13.16 19.30 0.32
C ALA A 167 -11.70 19.14 -0.15
N SER A 168 -11.10 17.98 0.08
CA SER A 168 -9.70 17.73 -0.28
C SER A 168 -9.54 17.42 -1.76
N ARG A 169 -8.61 18.13 -2.38
CA ARG A 169 -8.20 18.03 -3.79
C ARG A 169 -7.09 17.00 -4.04
N LEU A 170 -6.63 16.31 -2.99
CA LEU A 170 -5.54 15.35 -3.07
C LEU A 170 -6.01 14.05 -3.72
N ASN A 171 -5.15 13.47 -4.56
CA ASN A 171 -5.32 12.13 -5.11
C ASN A 171 -4.10 11.29 -4.75
N TYR A 172 -4.36 10.14 -4.14
CA TYR A 172 -3.36 9.18 -3.71
C TYR A 172 -3.26 8.04 -4.71
N ARG A 173 -2.02 7.69 -5.12
CA ARG A 173 -1.76 6.49 -5.94
C ARG A 173 -1.88 5.22 -5.10
N THR A 174 -1.27 5.24 -3.92
CA THR A 174 -1.26 4.16 -2.93
C THR A 174 -1.43 4.75 -1.54
N LEU A 175 -1.63 3.91 -0.52
CA LEU A 175 -1.63 4.34 0.87
C LEU A 175 -0.20 4.65 1.35
N VAL A 176 -0.07 5.13 2.58
CA VAL A 176 1.21 5.58 3.15
C VAL A 176 2.09 4.45 3.70
N SER A 177 1.60 3.21 3.75
CA SER A 177 2.30 2.03 4.25
C SER A 177 2.19 0.88 3.27
N SER A 178 3.27 0.12 3.10
CA SER A 178 3.24 -1.13 2.33
C SER A 178 2.31 -2.17 2.91
N PHE A 179 2.29 -2.33 4.23
CA PHE A 179 1.43 -3.31 4.87
C PHE A 179 -0.03 -2.90 4.80
N LEU A 180 -0.33 -1.61 4.99
CA LEU A 180 -1.70 -1.11 4.84
C LEU A 180 -2.17 -1.19 3.38
N THR A 181 -1.30 -0.87 2.42
CA THR A 181 -1.58 -1.03 0.99
C THR A 181 -1.88 -2.49 0.68
N PHE A 182 -1.01 -3.42 1.10
CA PHE A 182 -1.23 -4.85 0.88
C PHE A 182 -2.53 -5.34 1.54
N LEU A 183 -2.79 -4.91 2.78
CA LEU A 183 -3.99 -5.27 3.53
C LEU A 183 -5.27 -4.78 2.88
N THR A 184 -5.29 -3.54 2.41
CA THR A 184 -6.46 -2.97 1.72
C THR A 184 -6.64 -3.53 0.32
N GLU A 185 -5.58 -3.92 -0.38
CA GLU A 185 -5.69 -4.43 -1.76
C GLU A 185 -6.00 -5.93 -1.81
N GLN A 186 -5.36 -6.74 -0.96
CA GLN A 186 -5.50 -8.20 -0.96
C GLN A 186 -6.50 -8.71 0.08
N GLY A 187 -6.94 -7.85 1.00
CA GLY A 187 -7.84 -8.23 2.07
C GLY A 187 -7.14 -8.89 3.26
N VAL A 188 -7.91 -9.10 4.32
CA VAL A 188 -7.43 -9.54 5.64
C VAL A 188 -6.86 -10.95 5.59
N VAL A 189 -7.57 -11.89 4.95
CA VAL A 189 -7.20 -13.31 4.96
C VAL A 189 -5.84 -13.52 4.28
N ILE A 190 -5.66 -12.98 3.06
CA ILE A 190 -4.40 -13.10 2.31
C ILE A 190 -3.26 -12.42 3.08
N SER A 191 -3.54 -11.27 3.70
CA SER A 191 -2.55 -10.56 4.50
C SER A 191 -2.12 -11.33 5.74
N MET A 192 -3.04 -12.00 6.43
CA MET A 192 -2.71 -12.84 7.58
C MET A 192 -1.92 -14.08 7.17
N LEU A 193 -2.20 -14.67 6.01
CA LEU A 193 -1.42 -15.79 5.46
C LEU A 193 0.03 -15.41 5.18
N LEU A 194 0.32 -14.14 4.89
CA LEU A 194 1.68 -13.63 4.70
C LEU A 194 2.34 -13.21 6.03
N LEU A 195 1.61 -12.44 6.84
CA LEU A 195 2.15 -11.81 8.05
C LEU A 195 2.33 -12.78 9.22
N LEU A 196 1.44 -13.77 9.40
CA LEU A 196 1.56 -14.73 10.50
C LEU A 196 2.80 -15.61 10.39
N PRO A 197 3.15 -16.20 9.23
CA PRO A 197 4.40 -16.93 9.08
C PRO A 197 5.63 -16.04 9.29
N ALA A 198 5.59 -14.79 8.82
CA ALA A 198 6.66 -13.83 9.04
C ALA A 198 6.86 -13.55 10.55
N LEU A 199 5.77 -13.28 11.29
CA LEU A 199 5.82 -13.08 12.74
C LEU A 199 6.31 -14.34 13.48
N ALA A 200 5.84 -15.52 13.07
CA ALA A 200 6.27 -16.79 13.64
C ALA A 200 7.78 -17.02 13.43
N ALA A 201 8.29 -16.78 12.22
CA ALA A 201 9.72 -16.86 11.91
C ALA A 201 10.54 -15.83 12.69
N ALA A 202 10.07 -14.59 12.85
CA ALA A 202 10.76 -13.62 13.69
C ALA A 202 10.83 -14.08 15.16
N ALA A 203 9.72 -14.61 15.69
CA ALA A 203 9.65 -15.13 17.06
C ALA A 203 10.55 -16.35 17.24
N GLY A 204 10.53 -17.32 16.33
CA GLY A 204 11.39 -18.50 16.37
C GLY A 204 12.87 -18.14 16.22
N GLY A 205 13.21 -17.14 15.40
CA GLY A 205 14.55 -16.54 15.36
C GLY A 205 15.01 -16.02 16.71
N VAL A 206 14.15 -15.29 17.45
CA VAL A 206 14.47 -14.85 18.82
C VAL A 206 14.67 -16.03 19.77
N LEU A 207 13.83 -17.06 19.70
CA LEU A 207 13.99 -18.27 20.51
C LEU A 207 15.29 -19.01 20.20
N LEU A 208 15.68 -19.12 18.93
CA LEU A 208 16.95 -19.71 18.52
C LEU A 208 18.16 -18.93 19.06
N LEU A 209 18.09 -17.59 19.13
CA LEU A 209 19.16 -16.81 19.73
C LEU A 209 19.40 -17.19 21.20
N LEU A 210 18.32 -17.42 21.94
CA LEU A 210 18.36 -17.80 23.35
C LEU A 210 18.80 -19.26 23.56
N ASN A 211 18.65 -20.13 22.57
CA ASN A 211 19.05 -21.52 22.66
C ASN A 211 20.59 -21.66 22.73
N SER A 212 21.10 -22.35 23.75
CA SER A 212 22.54 -22.60 23.96
C SER A 212 23.15 -23.56 22.94
N GLU A 213 22.36 -24.41 22.30
CA GLU A 213 22.83 -25.40 21.32
C GLU A 213 23.15 -24.77 19.95
N VAL A 214 22.66 -23.57 19.67
CA VAL A 214 22.86 -22.89 18.39
C VAL A 214 24.30 -22.39 18.28
N ARG A 215 24.98 -22.76 17.17
CA ARG A 215 26.38 -22.38 16.94
C ARG A 215 26.55 -20.86 16.98
N PRO A 216 27.66 -20.33 17.53
CA PRO A 216 27.90 -18.89 17.61
C PRO A 216 27.83 -18.15 16.27
N PHE A 217 28.25 -18.80 15.17
CA PHE A 217 28.13 -18.25 13.83
C PHE A 217 26.67 -18.07 13.41
N ASP A 218 25.83 -19.08 13.62
CA ASP A 218 24.43 -19.02 13.23
C ASP A 218 23.65 -18.01 14.07
N LYS A 219 24.01 -17.83 15.35
CA LYS A 219 23.47 -16.72 16.16
C LYS A 219 23.73 -15.35 15.55
N LYS A 220 24.91 -15.13 14.96
CA LYS A 220 25.23 -13.87 14.24
C LYS A 220 24.38 -13.73 12.98
N VAL A 221 24.19 -14.81 12.24
CA VAL A 221 23.32 -14.81 11.03
C VAL A 221 21.89 -14.48 11.41
N ILE A 222 21.33 -15.13 12.44
CA ILE A 222 19.97 -14.88 12.93
C ILE A 222 19.83 -13.43 13.38
N LEU A 223 20.77 -12.92 14.17
CA LEU A 223 20.73 -11.53 14.63
C LEU A 223 20.78 -10.52 13.47
N THR A 224 21.58 -10.81 12.45
CA THR A 224 21.61 -10.01 11.21
C THR A 224 20.26 -10.04 10.50
N CYS A 225 19.67 -11.23 10.35
CA CYS A 225 18.35 -11.40 9.72
C CYS A 225 17.24 -10.68 10.48
N LEU A 226 17.23 -10.75 11.81
CA LEU A 226 16.29 -9.98 12.64
C LEU A 226 16.47 -8.47 12.46
N GLY A 227 17.71 -7.98 12.36
CA GLY A 227 17.99 -6.59 12.04
C GLY A 227 17.44 -6.16 10.67
N VAL A 228 17.55 -7.02 9.65
CA VAL A 228 16.98 -6.81 8.31
C VAL A 228 15.44 -6.82 8.36
N ILE A 229 14.85 -7.78 9.06
CA ILE A 229 13.40 -7.91 9.25
C ILE A 229 12.83 -6.66 9.90
N VAL A 230 13.44 -6.21 11.01
CA VAL A 230 13.00 -5.00 11.72
C VAL A 230 13.13 -3.77 10.85
N SER A 231 14.25 -3.60 10.14
CA SER A 231 14.47 -2.46 9.25
C SER A 231 13.44 -2.41 8.11
N GLY A 232 13.22 -3.54 7.43
CA GLY A 232 12.22 -3.66 6.37
C GLY A 232 10.80 -3.43 6.88
N THR A 233 10.46 -3.97 8.06
CA THR A 233 9.14 -3.82 8.68
C THR A 233 8.88 -2.37 9.09
N VAL A 234 9.80 -1.73 9.80
CA VAL A 234 9.65 -0.33 10.20
C VAL A 234 9.54 0.57 8.97
N SER A 235 10.35 0.32 7.93
CA SER A 235 10.25 1.05 6.65
C SER A 235 8.88 0.86 5.99
N GLY A 236 8.38 -0.37 5.93
CA GLY A 236 7.07 -0.70 5.34
C GLY A 236 5.86 -0.18 6.12
N ILE A 237 5.98 -0.01 7.44
CA ILE A 237 4.95 0.63 8.27
C ILE A 237 4.88 2.14 7.98
N PHE A 238 6.02 2.81 7.91
CA PHE A 238 6.04 4.27 7.75
C PHE A 238 6.07 4.75 6.30
N SER A 239 6.25 3.86 5.34
CA SER A 239 6.29 4.18 3.92
C SER A 239 5.88 2.98 3.06
N THR A 240 5.33 3.26 1.89
CA THR A 240 5.07 2.25 0.86
C THR A 240 6.37 1.93 0.11
N CYS A 241 7.14 1.01 0.68
CA CYS A 241 8.48 0.59 0.22
C CYS A 241 8.49 -0.69 -0.61
N PHE A 242 7.51 -1.56 -0.40
CA PHE A 242 7.21 -2.75 -1.16
C PHE A 242 5.79 -2.55 -1.72
N ASP A 243 5.69 -2.20 -3.00
CA ASP A 243 4.41 -2.07 -3.69
C ASP A 243 4.38 -3.19 -4.74
N ILE A 244 3.38 -4.07 -4.62
CA ILE A 244 3.22 -5.24 -5.49
C ILE A 244 2.32 -4.87 -6.69
N SER A 245 1.93 -3.60 -6.84
CA SER A 245 1.21 -3.17 -8.03
C SER A 245 2.01 -3.47 -9.29
N LEU A 246 1.45 -4.39 -10.10
CA LEU A 246 2.00 -4.98 -11.32
C LEU A 246 2.15 -3.95 -12.47
N SER A 247 2.42 -2.67 -12.18
CA SER A 247 2.68 -1.71 -13.25
C SER A 247 3.96 -2.15 -13.97
N LEU A 248 3.82 -2.45 -15.27
CA LEU A 248 4.84 -3.03 -16.14
C LEU A 248 5.99 -2.06 -16.48
N ASP A 249 6.18 -1.01 -15.69
CA ASP A 249 7.32 -0.09 -15.83
C ASP A 249 8.56 -0.74 -15.21
N GLY A 250 9.06 -1.79 -15.88
CA GLY A 250 9.92 -2.85 -15.33
C GLY A 250 11.24 -2.44 -14.70
N ILE A 251 11.71 -1.21 -14.88
CA ILE A 251 12.93 -0.68 -14.22
C ILE A 251 12.59 0.05 -12.92
N ASN A 252 11.41 0.67 -12.83
CA ASN A 252 11.02 1.49 -11.68
C ASN A 252 10.73 0.67 -10.42
N ASN A 253 10.37 -0.60 -10.60
CA ASN A 253 10.00 -1.50 -9.51
C ASN A 253 11.16 -2.37 -8.99
N LEU A 254 12.33 -2.34 -9.65
CA LEU A 254 13.49 -3.15 -9.24
C LEU A 254 13.91 -2.87 -7.79
N SER A 255 13.85 -1.61 -7.36
CA SER A 255 14.16 -1.18 -6.00
C SER A 255 13.28 -1.87 -4.96
N GLN A 256 11.98 -1.92 -5.23
CA GLN A 256 10.95 -2.47 -4.37
C GLN A 256 11.03 -3.99 -4.34
N TYR A 257 11.32 -4.63 -5.48
CA TYR A 257 11.55 -6.06 -5.55
C TYR A 257 12.82 -6.47 -4.81
N LEU A 258 13.91 -5.71 -4.94
CA LEU A 258 15.14 -5.98 -4.20
C LEU A 258 14.91 -5.85 -2.69
N LEU A 259 14.22 -4.78 -2.28
CA LEU A 259 13.78 -4.57 -0.91
C LEU A 259 12.96 -5.74 -0.37
N LEU A 260 11.93 -6.14 -1.11
CA LEU A 260 11.05 -7.25 -0.74
C LEU A 260 11.84 -8.56 -0.67
N PHE A 261 12.69 -8.81 -1.66
CA PHE A 261 13.55 -9.99 -1.71
C PHE A 261 14.50 -10.07 -0.51
N CYS A 262 15.17 -8.97 -0.14
CA CYS A 262 16.03 -8.94 1.04
C CYS A 262 15.24 -9.22 2.32
N TRP A 263 14.05 -8.62 2.46
CA TRP A 263 13.19 -8.82 3.62
C TRP A 263 12.67 -10.26 3.72
N LEU A 264 12.18 -10.84 2.62
CA LEU A 264 11.71 -12.24 2.55
C LEU A 264 12.85 -13.25 2.74
N SER A 265 14.03 -12.99 2.18
CA SER A 265 15.20 -13.86 2.33
C SER A 265 15.64 -13.97 3.79
N ALA A 266 15.55 -12.88 4.57
CA ALA A 266 15.85 -12.92 5.99
C ALA A 266 14.93 -13.86 6.77
N PHE A 267 13.62 -13.87 6.47
CA PHE A 267 12.70 -14.86 7.06
C PHE A 267 13.02 -16.28 6.62
N ALA A 268 13.28 -16.48 5.32
CA ALA A 268 13.60 -17.81 4.79
C ALA A 268 14.85 -18.41 5.45
N ILE A 269 15.89 -17.60 5.69
CA ILE A 269 17.10 -18.03 6.39
C ILE A 269 16.78 -18.43 7.84
N ILE A 270 15.97 -17.64 8.56
CA ILE A 270 15.59 -17.99 9.94
C ILE A 270 14.80 -19.30 9.96
N ILE A 271 13.82 -19.46 9.08
CA ILE A 271 13.01 -20.69 8.95
C ILE A 271 13.90 -21.92 8.68
N LEU A 272 14.90 -21.78 7.79
CA LEU A 272 15.84 -22.87 7.50
C LEU A 272 16.68 -23.23 8.74
N LEU A 273 17.14 -22.23 9.49
CA LEU A 273 17.89 -22.46 10.73
C LEU A 273 17.00 -23.08 11.81
N GLU A 274 15.74 -22.68 11.91
CA GLU A 274 14.75 -23.32 12.80
C GLU A 274 14.61 -24.79 12.46
N ALA A 275 14.48 -25.15 11.18
CA ALA A 275 14.38 -26.53 10.73
C ALA A 275 15.63 -27.37 11.08
N VAL A 276 16.82 -26.75 11.05
CA VAL A 276 18.09 -27.43 11.41
C VAL A 276 18.22 -27.65 12.92
N TYR A 277 17.90 -26.63 13.73
CA TYR A 277 18.16 -26.63 15.16
C TYR A 277 17.01 -27.18 16.01
N CYS A 278 15.78 -26.97 15.57
CA CYS A 278 14.64 -27.60 16.20
C CYS A 278 14.56 -29.05 15.72
N LYS A 279 15.29 -29.95 16.40
CA LYS A 279 14.95 -31.40 16.44
C LYS A 279 13.49 -31.66 16.86
N LEU A 280 12.77 -30.63 17.26
CA LEU A 280 11.49 -30.63 17.97
C LEU A 280 10.25 -30.86 17.11
N LEU A 281 10.40 -31.11 15.81
CA LEU A 281 9.26 -31.48 14.99
C LEU A 281 9.54 -32.82 14.33
N ARG A 282 8.96 -33.87 14.94
CA ARG A 282 8.47 -35.05 14.23
C ARG A 282 7.95 -34.64 12.83
N PRO A 283 8.00 -35.50 11.81
CA PRO A 283 7.73 -35.15 10.40
C PRO A 283 6.48 -34.29 10.11
N SER A 284 5.50 -34.23 11.01
CA SER A 284 4.35 -33.32 10.94
C SER A 284 4.66 -31.83 11.12
N GLY A 285 5.73 -31.44 11.82
CA GLY A 285 5.98 -30.03 12.12
C GLY A 285 7.06 -29.36 11.25
N ILE A 286 7.96 -30.11 10.62
CA ILE A 286 8.85 -29.59 9.56
C ILE A 286 8.01 -29.13 8.36
N PHE A 287 6.83 -29.73 8.18
CA PHE A 287 5.91 -29.40 7.11
C PHE A 287 5.45 -27.94 7.15
N LEU A 288 5.25 -27.32 8.32
CA LEU A 288 4.71 -25.96 8.38
C LEU A 288 5.75 -24.87 8.05
N PRO A 289 6.99 -24.88 8.59
CA PRO A 289 8.03 -23.94 8.19
C PRO A 289 8.51 -24.19 6.75
N VAL A 290 8.64 -25.46 6.33
CA VAL A 290 9.02 -25.78 4.94
C VAL A 290 7.90 -25.45 3.97
N ALA A 291 6.63 -25.71 4.29
CA ALA A 291 5.49 -25.25 3.48
C ALA A 291 5.37 -23.73 3.51
N ALA A 292 5.68 -23.05 4.61
CA ALA A 292 5.68 -21.59 4.65
C ALA A 292 6.84 -20.99 3.84
N ALA A 293 8.03 -21.57 3.90
CA ALA A 293 9.18 -21.16 3.10
C ALA A 293 8.96 -21.49 1.61
N LEU A 294 8.42 -22.67 1.29
CA LEU A 294 8.01 -23.05 -0.06
C LEU A 294 6.84 -22.22 -0.54
N LEU A 295 5.87 -21.88 0.31
CA LEU A 295 4.76 -20.97 -0.04
C LEU A 295 5.31 -19.57 -0.27
N MET A 296 6.27 -19.10 0.52
CA MET A 296 6.92 -17.81 0.30
C MET A 296 7.74 -17.82 -0.99
N LEU A 297 8.51 -18.89 -1.26
CA LEU A 297 9.26 -19.08 -2.51
C LEU A 297 8.34 -19.30 -3.72
N LEU A 298 7.22 -20.00 -3.57
CA LEU A 298 6.21 -20.24 -4.59
C LEU A 298 5.37 -19.00 -4.82
N LEU A 299 5.04 -18.21 -3.80
CA LEU A 299 4.45 -16.90 -3.97
C LEU A 299 5.44 -16.02 -4.71
N THR A 300 6.69 -15.94 -4.25
CA THR A 300 7.74 -15.16 -4.95
C THR A 300 7.95 -15.65 -6.38
N GLY A 301 7.95 -16.96 -6.63
CA GLY A 301 8.11 -17.59 -7.94
C GLY A 301 6.88 -17.50 -8.83
N TYR A 302 5.67 -17.57 -8.27
CA TYR A 302 4.39 -17.32 -8.93
C TYR A 302 4.29 -15.84 -9.28
N PHE A 303 4.72 -14.94 -8.40
CA PHE A 303 4.89 -13.52 -8.67
C PHE A 303 5.88 -13.30 -9.82
N VAL A 304 7.05 -13.96 -9.82
CA VAL A 304 8.02 -13.92 -10.92
C VAL A 304 7.47 -14.53 -12.23
N LYS A 305 6.61 -15.55 -12.14
CA LYS A 305 5.95 -16.16 -13.30
C LYS A 305 4.80 -15.30 -13.85
N CYS A 306 4.10 -14.56 -12.99
CA CYS A 306 3.17 -13.48 -13.36
C CYS A 306 3.90 -12.25 -13.91
N LEU A 307 5.20 -12.09 -13.59
CA LEU A 307 6.09 -11.06 -14.14
C LEU A 307 6.68 -11.42 -15.52
N LEU A 308 6.69 -12.69 -15.91
CA LEU A 308 6.99 -13.06 -17.30
C LEU A 308 5.83 -12.58 -18.18
N PRO A 309 6.10 -11.93 -19.33
CA PRO A 309 5.10 -11.30 -20.16
C PRO A 309 4.19 -12.36 -20.77
N HIS A 310 3.16 -12.78 -20.04
CA HIS A 310 2.02 -13.42 -20.63
C HIS A 310 1.38 -12.36 -21.51
N LYS A 311 1.49 -12.56 -22.83
CA LYS A 311 0.84 -11.78 -23.87
C LYS A 311 -0.50 -11.25 -23.36
N SER A 312 -0.55 -9.94 -23.16
CA SER A 312 -1.75 -9.17 -23.41
C SER A 312 -3.03 -9.68 -22.74
N CYS A 313 -2.98 -10.11 -21.48
CA CYS A 313 -4.08 -9.73 -20.60
C CYS A 313 -3.79 -8.30 -20.17
N GLN A 314 -4.02 -7.37 -21.11
CA GLN A 314 -4.71 -6.16 -20.72
C GLN A 314 -6.00 -6.68 -20.07
N LEU A 315 -5.97 -6.95 -18.76
CA LEU A 315 -7.10 -6.57 -17.95
C LEU A 315 -7.23 -5.10 -18.32
N ASN A 316 -8.14 -4.79 -19.25
CA ASN A 316 -8.75 -3.48 -19.33
C ASN A 316 -9.00 -3.17 -17.87
N VAL A 317 -8.18 -2.29 -17.30
CA VAL A 317 -8.22 -1.89 -15.90
C VAL A 317 -9.60 -1.30 -15.80
N ALA A 318 -10.51 -2.17 -15.43
CA ALA A 318 -11.87 -1.86 -15.71
C ALA A 318 -12.19 -0.80 -14.68
N GLN A 319 -12.52 0.35 -15.23
CA GLN A 319 -12.92 1.48 -14.43
C GLN A 319 -14.08 0.94 -13.61
N PRO A 320 -14.02 0.93 -12.26
CA PRO A 320 -15.14 0.47 -11.44
C PRO A 320 -16.44 1.04 -11.99
N GLY A 321 -17.19 0.18 -12.66
CA GLY A 321 -18.35 0.61 -13.44
C GLY A 321 -19.61 0.56 -12.61
N LEU A 322 -19.55 -0.11 -11.46
CA LEU A 322 -20.70 -0.45 -10.66
C LEU A 322 -20.42 -0.32 -9.17
N ILE A 323 -21.34 0.35 -8.49
CA ILE A 323 -21.50 0.37 -7.06
C ILE A 323 -22.88 -0.22 -6.77
N GLU A 324 -22.94 -1.38 -6.15
CA GLU A 324 -24.20 -1.89 -5.61
C GLU A 324 -24.42 -1.25 -4.24
N LEU A 325 -25.62 -0.72 -4.04
CA LEU A 325 -26.10 -0.15 -2.79
C LEU A 325 -27.23 -1.06 -2.29
N ASN A 326 -26.91 -1.91 -1.31
CA ASN A 326 -27.89 -2.82 -0.72
C ASN A 326 -28.40 -2.26 0.61
N ARG A 327 -29.69 -1.94 0.69
CA ARG A 327 -30.29 -1.35 1.89
C ARG A 327 -30.52 -2.44 2.93
N SER A 328 -29.94 -2.31 4.12
CA SER A 328 -29.95 -3.37 5.15
C SER A 328 -31.36 -3.85 5.58
N LYS A 329 -32.41 -3.05 5.39
CA LYS A 329 -33.75 -3.30 5.96
C LYS A 329 -34.88 -3.52 4.95
N ASN A 330 -34.70 -3.14 3.68
CA ASN A 330 -35.66 -3.43 2.62
C ASN A 330 -34.93 -4.18 1.50
N SER A 331 -35.55 -5.19 0.93
CA SER A 331 -35.02 -5.98 -0.20
C SER A 331 -34.79 -5.18 -1.50
N GLU A 332 -34.85 -3.86 -1.46
CA GLU A 332 -34.63 -2.97 -2.60
C GLU A 332 -33.14 -2.94 -2.95
N LYS A 333 -32.79 -3.56 -4.08
CA LYS A 333 -31.44 -3.48 -4.63
C LYS A 333 -31.34 -2.25 -5.53
N THR A 334 -30.53 -1.29 -5.11
CA THR A 334 -30.16 -0.15 -5.95
C THR A 334 -28.76 -0.35 -6.50
N VAL A 335 -28.59 -0.11 -7.79
CA VAL A 335 -27.29 -0.17 -8.45
C VAL A 335 -26.94 1.20 -9.02
N VAL A 336 -25.71 1.63 -8.81
CA VAL A 336 -25.15 2.86 -9.38
C VAL A 336 -24.07 2.50 -10.39
N VAL A 337 -24.33 2.75 -11.67
CA VAL A 337 -23.36 2.62 -12.76
C VAL A 337 -22.75 3.99 -13.04
N THR A 338 -21.44 4.15 -12.91
CA THR A 338 -20.81 5.48 -13.01
C THR A 338 -19.60 5.49 -13.91
N ASP A 339 -19.34 6.64 -14.55
CA ASP A 339 -17.99 6.95 -15.02
C ASP A 339 -17.14 7.45 -13.84
N LEU A 340 -15.86 7.11 -13.85
CA LEU A 340 -14.94 7.44 -12.74
C LEU A 340 -13.92 8.49 -13.11
N SER A 341 -14.02 9.05 -14.31
CA SER A 341 -13.02 9.97 -14.85
C SER A 341 -13.23 11.41 -14.43
N ASN A 342 -14.40 11.77 -13.86
CA ASN A 342 -14.69 13.15 -13.49
C ASN A 342 -14.50 13.45 -12.00
N TRP A 343 -13.95 14.62 -11.72
CA TRP A 343 -13.75 15.18 -10.37
C TRP A 343 -15.06 15.29 -9.57
N ASP A 344 -16.20 15.39 -10.26
CA ASP A 344 -17.53 15.43 -9.64
C ASP A 344 -17.97 14.08 -9.06
N PHE A 345 -17.33 12.97 -9.46
CA PHE A 345 -17.63 11.65 -8.93
C PHE A 345 -17.39 11.55 -7.42
N LYS A 346 -16.31 12.14 -6.93
CA LYS A 346 -16.01 12.14 -5.48
C LYS A 346 -17.11 12.84 -4.69
N ARG A 347 -17.56 14.01 -5.15
CA ARG A 347 -18.66 14.76 -4.51
C ARG A 347 -19.98 14.01 -4.59
N PHE A 348 -20.27 13.42 -5.75
CA PHE A 348 -21.44 12.59 -5.98
C PHE A 348 -21.49 11.42 -5.00
N ILE A 349 -20.41 10.65 -4.87
CA ILE A 349 -20.34 9.54 -3.92
C ILE A 349 -20.56 9.99 -2.48
N HIS A 350 -19.93 11.10 -2.06
CA HIS A 350 -20.16 11.65 -0.72
C HIS A 350 -21.62 12.07 -0.52
N SER A 351 -22.23 12.70 -1.52
CA SER A 351 -23.66 13.08 -1.49
C SER A 351 -24.57 11.85 -1.39
N VAL A 352 -24.32 10.81 -2.20
CA VAL A 352 -25.02 9.52 -2.13
C VAL A 352 -24.86 8.92 -0.74
N ILE A 353 -23.63 8.71 -0.25
CA ILE A 353 -23.39 8.12 1.08
C ILE A 353 -24.09 8.92 2.19
N SER A 354 -24.05 10.25 2.13
CA SER A 354 -24.71 11.12 3.14
C SER A 354 -26.24 11.12 3.08
N THR A 355 -26.83 10.75 1.94
CA THR A 355 -28.29 10.71 1.74
C THR A 355 -28.87 9.36 2.16
N PHE A 356 -28.03 8.35 2.28
CA PHE A 356 -28.39 6.95 2.28
C PHE A 356 -27.70 6.27 3.48
N ASP A 357 -28.36 6.30 4.66
CA ASP A 357 -27.76 5.96 5.96
C ASP A 357 -27.42 4.46 6.18
N ASP A 358 -27.95 3.51 5.39
CA ASP A 358 -27.86 2.06 5.66
C ASP A 358 -27.51 1.23 4.39
N PHE A 359 -26.29 1.34 3.84
CA PHE A 359 -25.92 0.63 2.60
C PHE A 359 -24.62 -0.18 2.67
N ASN A 360 -24.65 -1.39 2.10
CA ASN A 360 -23.44 -2.16 1.78
C ASN A 360 -22.94 -1.78 0.38
N LEU A 361 -21.71 -1.28 0.29
CA LEU A 361 -21.03 -0.99 -0.96
C LEU A 361 -20.39 -2.25 -1.54
N VAL A 362 -20.86 -2.71 -2.70
CA VAL A 362 -20.18 -3.75 -3.48
C VAL A 362 -19.57 -3.15 -4.73
N PHE A 363 -18.25 -3.26 -4.86
CA PHE A 363 -17.51 -2.80 -6.03
C PHE A 363 -17.43 -3.89 -7.08
N ILE A 364 -17.91 -3.60 -8.30
CA ILE A 364 -17.67 -4.47 -9.45
C ILE A 364 -16.64 -3.81 -10.35
N LEU A 365 -15.41 -4.32 -10.25
CA LEU A 365 -14.23 -3.75 -10.87
C LEU A 365 -14.15 -4.02 -12.37
N SER A 366 -14.96 -4.91 -12.94
CA SER A 366 -14.95 -5.18 -14.39
C SER A 366 -16.24 -4.74 -15.08
N GLU A 367 -16.16 -3.92 -16.15
CA GLU A 367 -17.32 -3.52 -16.95
C GLU A 367 -18.01 -4.74 -17.56
N LYS A 368 -17.23 -5.74 -18.01
CA LYS A 368 -17.75 -7.02 -18.52
C LYS A 368 -18.43 -7.83 -17.41
N VAL A 369 -17.79 -7.96 -16.24
CA VAL A 369 -18.36 -8.70 -15.10
C VAL A 369 -19.56 -7.97 -14.52
N ALA A 370 -19.56 -6.64 -14.53
CA ALA A 370 -20.69 -5.81 -14.13
C ALA A 370 -21.85 -6.03 -15.09
N LEU A 371 -21.61 -6.00 -16.41
CA LEU A 371 -22.64 -6.29 -17.39
C LEU A 371 -23.17 -7.73 -17.22
N GLU A 372 -22.30 -8.72 -17.10
CA GLU A 372 -22.69 -10.13 -16.89
C GLU A 372 -23.49 -10.32 -15.59
N LYS A 373 -23.05 -9.74 -14.47
CA LYS A 373 -23.79 -9.79 -13.20
C LYS A 373 -25.12 -9.04 -13.27
N LEU A 374 -25.16 -7.89 -13.95
CA LEU A 374 -26.40 -7.13 -14.09
C LEU A 374 -27.40 -7.84 -15.00
N LEU A 375 -26.92 -8.48 -16.06
CA LEU A 375 -27.74 -9.26 -16.99
C LEU A 375 -28.24 -10.58 -16.39
N THR A 376 -27.52 -11.13 -15.40
CA THR A 376 -27.89 -12.39 -14.72
C THR A 376 -28.65 -12.17 -13.42
N ALA A 377 -28.57 -10.99 -12.81
CA ALA A 377 -29.33 -10.66 -11.62
C ALA A 377 -30.78 -10.33 -12.00
N GLU A 378 -31.71 -11.13 -11.50
CA GLU A 378 -33.13 -10.84 -11.63
C GLU A 378 -33.51 -9.69 -10.68
N ASN A 379 -34.11 -8.64 -11.26
CA ASN A 379 -34.83 -7.54 -10.61
C ASN A 379 -34.00 -6.60 -9.71
N TYR A 380 -33.42 -5.57 -10.32
CA TYR A 380 -33.09 -4.34 -9.58
C TYR A 380 -34.34 -3.48 -9.48
N GLU A 381 -34.56 -2.86 -8.32
CA GLU A 381 -35.66 -1.91 -8.21
C GLU A 381 -35.29 -0.57 -8.83
N ARG A 382 -34.02 -0.17 -8.64
CA ARG A 382 -33.50 1.11 -9.11
C ARG A 382 -32.09 0.97 -9.68
N ILE A 383 -31.88 1.54 -10.86
CA ILE A 383 -30.56 1.68 -11.49
C ILE A 383 -30.26 3.17 -11.70
N ILE A 384 -29.12 3.63 -11.21
CA ILE A 384 -28.63 5.00 -11.38
C ILE A 384 -27.48 4.97 -12.38
N LEU A 385 -27.61 5.58 -13.55
CA LEU A 385 -26.55 5.68 -14.56
C LEU A 385 -25.93 7.09 -14.53
N CYS A 386 -24.61 7.18 -14.50
CA CYS A 386 -23.90 8.46 -14.45
C CYS A 386 -22.96 8.66 -15.65
N GLY A 387 -22.88 9.90 -16.15
CA GLY A 387 -21.83 10.30 -17.08
C GLY A 387 -21.89 9.61 -18.44
N GLN A 388 -20.74 9.12 -18.93
CA GLN A 388 -20.67 8.35 -20.19
C GLN A 388 -21.38 7.00 -20.11
N LYS A 389 -21.63 6.46 -18.90
CA LYS A 389 -22.27 5.16 -18.72
C LYS A 389 -23.78 5.18 -18.99
N CYS A 390 -24.38 6.37 -19.12
CA CYS A 390 -25.75 6.53 -19.60
C CYS A 390 -25.97 5.92 -21.00
N ARG A 391 -24.91 5.70 -21.80
CA ARG A 391 -24.98 4.95 -23.07
C ARG A 391 -25.52 3.52 -22.93
N PHE A 392 -25.42 2.94 -21.72
CA PHE A 392 -25.89 1.58 -21.44
C PHE A 392 -27.38 1.49 -21.10
N LEU A 393 -28.11 2.60 -21.11
CA LEU A 393 -29.52 2.64 -20.77
C LEU A 393 -30.35 1.56 -21.48
N ARG A 394 -30.12 1.32 -22.77
CA ARG A 394 -30.88 0.32 -23.55
C ARG A 394 -30.76 -1.10 -23.00
N TYR A 395 -29.62 -1.42 -22.37
CA TYR A 395 -29.39 -2.72 -21.77
C TYR A 395 -30.05 -2.85 -20.40
N PHE A 396 -30.17 -1.74 -19.66
CA PHE A 396 -30.71 -1.72 -18.30
C PHE A 396 -32.21 -1.43 -18.23
N ALA A 397 -32.77 -0.79 -19.25
CA ALA A 397 -34.20 -0.48 -19.37
C ALA A 397 -35.13 -1.65 -19.06
N PRO A 398 -34.86 -2.91 -19.49
CA PRO A 398 -35.72 -4.06 -19.20
C PRO A 398 -35.50 -4.66 -17.80
N LEU A 399 -34.41 -4.31 -17.12
CA LEU A 399 -33.93 -4.99 -15.92
C LEU A 399 -34.30 -4.27 -14.61
N SER A 400 -34.83 -3.05 -14.71
CA SER A 400 -35.15 -2.22 -13.55
C SER A 400 -36.52 -1.58 -13.68
N LYS A 401 -37.21 -1.44 -12.55
CA LYS A 401 -38.45 -0.67 -12.45
C LYS A 401 -38.18 0.82 -12.60
N GLU A 402 -37.10 1.28 -11.98
CA GLU A 402 -36.72 2.69 -11.95
C GLU A 402 -35.30 2.90 -12.49
N ILE A 403 -35.12 3.89 -13.36
CA ILE A 403 -33.81 4.32 -13.84
C ILE A 403 -33.66 5.82 -13.62
N ILE A 404 -32.55 6.19 -12.99
CA ILE A 404 -32.16 7.58 -12.75
C ILE A 404 -30.91 7.86 -13.57
N LEU A 405 -30.90 8.95 -14.33
CA LEU A 405 -29.73 9.38 -15.10
C LEU A 405 -29.11 10.61 -14.43
N ILE A 406 -27.78 10.65 -14.32
CA ILE A 406 -27.05 11.76 -13.69
C ILE A 406 -25.92 12.22 -14.62
N ALA A 407 -25.91 13.51 -14.94
CA ALA A 407 -24.93 14.19 -15.78
C ALA A 407 -24.53 13.41 -17.06
N PRO A 408 -25.48 12.93 -17.89
CA PRO A 408 -25.16 12.18 -19.10
C PRO A 408 -24.25 12.97 -20.06
N VAL A 409 -23.05 12.45 -20.34
CA VAL A 409 -22.02 13.13 -21.18
C VAL A 409 -22.32 13.03 -22.67
N THR A 410 -23.08 12.01 -23.08
CA THR A 410 -23.56 11.86 -24.45
C THR A 410 -25.08 11.89 -24.45
N ALA A 411 -25.68 12.66 -25.36
CA ALA A 411 -27.08 12.48 -25.68
C ALA A 411 -27.25 11.07 -26.23
N PRO A 412 -27.99 10.17 -25.57
CA PRO A 412 -28.43 8.99 -26.28
C PRO A 412 -29.43 9.50 -27.31
N GLY A 413 -29.08 9.36 -28.59
CA GLY A 413 -29.94 9.83 -29.67
C GLY A 413 -31.38 9.34 -29.46
N ALA A 414 -32.35 10.24 -29.61
CA ALA A 414 -33.82 10.08 -29.76
C ALA A 414 -34.61 9.05 -28.90
N ASP A 415 -33.98 8.25 -28.06
CA ASP A 415 -34.58 7.03 -27.48
C ASP A 415 -34.71 7.06 -25.95
N ILE A 416 -34.12 8.02 -25.21
CA ILE A 416 -34.39 8.14 -23.75
C ILE A 416 -35.87 8.39 -23.48
N CYS A 417 -36.49 9.31 -24.22
CA CYS A 417 -37.89 9.68 -24.02
C CYS A 417 -38.86 8.52 -24.30
N LYS A 418 -38.36 7.41 -24.86
CA LYS A 418 -39.13 6.20 -25.15
C LYS A 418 -38.94 5.09 -24.11
N VAL A 419 -38.00 5.27 -23.17
CA VAL A 419 -37.75 4.30 -22.10
C VAL A 419 -38.61 4.70 -20.89
N SER A 420 -39.74 4.04 -20.72
CA SER A 420 -40.69 4.30 -19.62
C SER A 420 -40.11 4.05 -18.22
N SER A 421 -39.02 3.28 -18.12
CA SER A 421 -38.33 3.04 -16.86
C SER A 421 -37.41 4.20 -16.43
N VAL A 422 -37.13 5.19 -17.27
CA VAL A 422 -36.39 6.40 -16.84
C VAL A 422 -37.34 7.33 -16.10
N ILE A 423 -37.10 7.53 -14.80
CA ILE A 423 -37.97 8.33 -13.93
C ILE A 423 -37.40 9.74 -13.73
N LYS A 424 -36.08 9.88 -13.67
CA LYS A 424 -35.43 11.17 -13.40
C LYS A 424 -34.14 11.33 -14.18
N VAL A 425 -33.91 12.55 -14.67
CA VAL A 425 -32.64 12.96 -15.28
C VAL A 425 -32.10 14.20 -14.57
N TYR A 426 -30.97 14.05 -13.90
CA TYR A 426 -30.21 15.14 -13.29
C TYR A 426 -29.13 15.61 -14.26
N LEU A 427 -29.08 16.90 -14.56
CA LEU A 427 -28.06 17.49 -15.44
C LEU A 427 -27.04 18.28 -14.61
N ASP A 428 -25.78 18.25 -15.02
CA ASP A 428 -24.76 19.14 -14.45
C ASP A 428 -25.06 20.59 -14.87
N LYS A 429 -24.78 21.57 -13.99
CA LYS A 429 -24.87 22.98 -14.36
C LYS A 429 -23.71 23.30 -15.30
N SER A 430 -23.92 23.25 -16.61
CA SER A 430 -22.94 23.79 -17.55
C SER A 430 -23.31 25.20 -18.01
N ASP A 431 -22.31 26.08 -17.86
CA ASP A 431 -22.10 27.45 -18.36
C ASP A 431 -23.11 28.55 -17.98
N SER A 432 -22.65 29.81 -18.12
CA SER A 432 -23.35 31.06 -17.73
C SER A 432 -24.71 31.27 -18.41
N LEU A 433 -25.13 30.33 -19.27
CA LEU A 433 -26.40 30.34 -19.98
C LEU A 433 -27.34 29.20 -19.54
N GLY A 434 -26.90 28.30 -18.65
CA GLY A 434 -27.78 27.36 -17.94
C GLY A 434 -28.49 26.32 -18.80
N ILE A 435 -28.00 26.02 -20.01
CA ILE A 435 -28.62 25.04 -20.91
C ILE A 435 -27.55 24.11 -21.47
N ASN A 436 -27.63 22.83 -21.10
CA ASN A 436 -26.94 21.77 -21.81
C ASN A 436 -27.62 21.61 -23.19
N TYR A 437 -27.01 22.15 -24.24
CA TYR A 437 -27.58 22.28 -25.60
C TYR A 437 -28.16 20.97 -26.17
N TYR A 438 -27.66 19.83 -25.69
CA TYR A 438 -28.08 18.50 -26.10
C TYR A 438 -29.48 18.06 -25.62
N TRP A 439 -30.09 18.76 -24.65
CA TRP A 439 -31.30 18.29 -23.94
C TRP A 439 -32.54 19.18 -24.10
N LYS A 440 -32.48 20.18 -25.00
CA LYS A 440 -33.52 21.20 -25.20
C LYS A 440 -34.90 20.66 -25.62
N ASN A 441 -34.97 19.42 -26.11
CA ASN A 441 -36.19 18.80 -26.66
C ASN A 441 -36.75 17.65 -25.81
N CYS A 442 -36.24 17.44 -24.59
CA CYS A 442 -36.78 16.41 -23.69
C CYS A 442 -38.01 16.97 -22.94
N PRO A 443 -39.12 16.22 -22.79
CA PRO A 443 -40.32 16.72 -22.12
C PRO A 443 -40.02 17.22 -20.71
N ALA A 444 -40.47 18.44 -20.40
CA ALA A 444 -40.15 19.15 -19.15
C ALA A 444 -40.65 18.47 -17.87
N ALA A 445 -41.50 17.45 -17.97
CA ALA A 445 -42.05 16.73 -16.81
C ALA A 445 -41.04 15.78 -16.13
N ASP A 446 -39.96 15.40 -16.81
CA ASP A 446 -38.99 14.39 -16.33
C ASP A 446 -37.57 14.97 -16.06
N LEU A 447 -37.40 16.27 -16.29
CA LEU A 447 -36.13 16.99 -16.12
C LEU A 447 -36.16 17.82 -14.83
N GLU A 448 -35.57 17.30 -13.76
CA GLU A 448 -35.32 18.10 -12.56
C GLU A 448 -33.98 18.84 -12.72
N ALA A 449 -34.04 20.16 -12.91
CA ALA A 449 -32.89 21.05 -12.75
C ALA A 449 -32.59 21.21 -11.25
N GLY A 450 -32.07 20.15 -10.63
CA GLY A 450 -31.71 20.10 -9.22
C GLY A 450 -30.22 20.29 -9.04
N PHE A 451 -29.82 21.40 -8.42
CA PHE A 451 -28.55 21.41 -7.70
C PHE A 451 -28.75 20.47 -6.51
N PHE A 452 -28.00 19.37 -6.46
CA PHE A 452 -27.70 18.68 -5.22
C PHE A 452 -27.33 19.77 -4.19
N ARG A 453 -28.24 20.05 -3.25
CA ARG A 453 -27.96 20.94 -2.13
C ARG A 453 -27.06 20.23 -1.13
#